data_AF-A0A923W7H0-F1
#
_entry.id   AF-A0A923W7H0-F1
#
_cell.length_a   1.000
_cell.length_b   1.000
_cell.length_c   1.000
_cell.angle_alpha   90.00
_cell.angle_beta   90.00
_cell.angle_gamma   90.00
#
_symmetry.space_group_name_H-M   'P 1'
#
loop_
_entity.id
_entity.type
_entity.pdbx_description
1 polymer ?
#
loop_
_entity_poly.entity_id
_entity_poly.type
_entity_poly.pdbx_seq_one_letter_code
_entity_poly.pdbx_strand_id
1 'polypeptide(L)'
;MPHHPDSRTDPWRKLWHPAHLNVWQYLALVGLVMTTAAHALLQLTARTVPGFGYLYVVWSVVFVLGAARNVLHTPDPDDHHH
;
A
#
# COMPACT_ATOMS: atom_id res chain seq x y z
N MET A 1 29.17 35.07 -8.98
CA MET A 1 28.40 33.81 -8.92
C MET A 1 28.57 33.20 -7.54
N PRO A 2 27.53 33.16 -6.68
CA PRO A 2 27.56 32.41 -5.44
C PRO A 2 26.92 31.03 -5.63
N HIS A 3 27.68 29.97 -5.35
CA HIS A 3 27.16 28.61 -5.20
C HIS A 3 26.25 28.54 -3.98
N HIS A 4 24.95 28.30 -4.20
CA HIS A 4 24.02 27.96 -3.13
C HIS A 4 24.24 26.48 -2.78
N PRO A 5 24.58 26.11 -1.54
CA PRO A 5 24.65 24.71 -1.14
C PRO A 5 23.24 24.13 -1.20
N ASP A 6 23.13 23.03 -1.95
CA ASP A 6 21.93 22.26 -2.17
C ASP A 6 21.38 21.77 -0.82
N SER A 7 20.14 22.16 -0.50
CA SER A 7 19.41 21.71 0.67
C SER A 7 19.08 20.23 0.49
N ARG A 8 20.04 19.38 0.87
CA ARG A 8 19.98 17.91 0.91
C ARG A 8 18.60 17.50 1.42
N THR A 9 17.72 17.13 0.51
CA THR A 9 16.38 16.67 0.85
C THR A 9 16.53 15.28 1.44
N ASP A 10 15.92 15.11 2.60
CA ASP A 10 16.01 13.94 3.45
C ASP A 10 15.17 12.76 2.88
N PRO A 11 15.73 11.72 2.21
CA PRO A 11 14.99 10.57 1.68
C PRO A 11 14.04 9.87 2.66
N TRP A 12 14.28 10.00 3.96
CA TRP A 12 13.45 9.43 5.03
C TRP A 12 12.11 10.15 5.20
N ARG A 13 11.99 11.41 4.78
CA ARG A 13 10.69 12.11 4.75
C ARG A 13 9.81 11.62 3.60
N LYS A 14 10.38 11.29 2.44
CA LYS A 14 9.62 10.76 1.28
C LYS A 14 8.99 9.40 1.56
N LEU A 15 9.65 8.53 2.34
CA LEU A 15 9.10 7.21 2.69
C LEU A 15 7.87 7.26 3.61
N TRP A 16 7.65 8.36 4.33
CA TRP A 16 6.56 8.52 5.29
C TRP A 16 5.35 9.30 4.76
N HIS A 17 5.30 9.57 3.45
CA HIS A 17 4.16 10.27 2.85
C HIS A 17 3.11 9.26 2.34
N PRO A 18 1.99 9.06 3.06
CA PRO A 18 0.91 8.16 2.65
C PRO A 18 0.24 8.57 1.33
N ALA A 19 0.53 9.76 0.82
CA ALA A 19 0.06 10.27 -0.47
C ALA A 19 0.64 9.54 -1.70
N HIS A 20 1.61 8.63 -1.52
CA HIS A 20 2.20 7.80 -2.58
C HIS A 20 1.72 6.33 -2.56
N LEU A 21 0.68 5.99 -1.81
CA LEU A 21 0.10 4.65 -1.89
C LEU A 21 -0.69 4.51 -3.19
N ASN A 22 -0.27 3.55 -4.03
CA ASN A 22 -0.99 3.19 -5.25
C ASN A 22 -2.42 2.72 -4.90
N VAL A 23 -3.41 3.03 -5.75
CA VAL A 23 -4.83 2.65 -5.56
C VAL A 23 -5.01 1.15 -5.26
N TRP A 24 -4.14 0.30 -5.80
CA TRP A 24 -4.12 -1.15 -5.53
C TRP A 24 -3.77 -1.50 -4.08
N GLN A 25 -2.83 -0.79 -3.47
CA GLN A 25 -2.46 -1.00 -2.07
C GLN A 25 -3.56 -0.50 -1.13
N TYR A 26 -4.18 0.64 -1.46
CA TYR A 26 -5.33 1.16 -0.70
C TYR A 26 -6.52 0.20 -0.74
N LEU A 27 -6.86 -0.33 -1.92
CA LEU A 27 -7.91 -1.33 -2.07
C LEU A 27 -7.61 -2.61 -1.26
N ALA A 28 -6.37 -3.09 -1.30
CA ALA A 28 -5.99 -4.27 -0.54
C ALA A 28 -6.08 -4.04 0.98
N LEU A 29 -5.68 -2.86 1.46
CA LEU A 29 -5.80 -2.48 2.86
C LEU A 29 -7.27 -2.45 3.30
N VAL A 30 -8.12 -1.76 2.53
CA VAL A 30 -9.56 -1.67 2.83
C VAL A 30 -10.20 -3.06 2.81
N GLY A 31 -9.87 -3.90 1.83
CA GLY A 31 -10.36 -5.27 1.73
C GLY A 31 -9.96 -6.14 2.92
N LEU A 32 -8.73 -6.01 3.43
CA LEU A 32 -8.24 -6.76 4.58
C LEU A 32 -8.90 -6.30 5.89
N VAL A 33 -9.12 -4.99 6.05
CA VAL A 33 -9.88 -4.43 7.18
C VAL A 33 -11.32 -4.95 7.17
N MET A 34 -12.01 -4.88 6.03
CA MET A 34 -13.40 -5.34 5.91
C MET A 34 -13.51 -6.85 6.10
N THR A 35 -12.55 -7.64 5.60
CA THR A 35 -12.51 -9.10 5.82
C THR A 35 -12.33 -9.43 7.30
N THR A 36 -11.47 -8.68 8.00
CA THR A 36 -11.26 -8.86 9.45
C THR A 36 -12.51 -8.48 10.25
N ALA A 37 -13.17 -7.38 9.90
CA ALA A 37 -14.43 -6.99 10.52
C ALA A 37 -15.53 -8.05 10.31
N ALA A 38 -15.66 -8.58 9.09
CA ALA A 38 -16.61 -9.65 8.80
C ALA A 38 -16.26 -10.96 9.54
N HIS A 39 -14.97 -11.28 9.71
CA HIS A 39 -14.55 -12.44 10.50
C HIS A 39 -14.90 -12.27 11.98
N ALA A 40 -14.74 -11.07 12.54
CA ALA A 40 -15.16 -10.77 13.90
C ALA A 40 -16.67 -10.95 14.07
N LEU A 41 -17.49 -10.50 13.11
CA LEU A 41 -18.94 -10.71 13.12
C LEU A 41 -19.31 -12.20 13.03
N LEU A 42 -18.58 -12.98 12.23
CA LEU A 42 -18.78 -14.43 12.15
C LEU A 42 -18.49 -15.12 13.49
N GLN A 43 -17.43 -14.72 14.18
CA GLN A 43 -17.11 -15.24 15.52
C GLN A 43 -18.18 -14.84 16.55
N LEU A 44 -18.65 -13.59 16.52
CA LEU A 44 -19.72 -13.09 17.39
C LEU A 44 -21.08 -13.79 17.14
N THR A 45 -21.32 -14.25 15.92
CA THR A 45 -22.55 -14.96 15.55
C THR A 45 -22.40 -16.49 15.55
N ALA A 46 -21.23 -17.01 15.98
CA ALA A 46 -20.87 -18.43 15.94
C ALA A 46 -21.13 -19.10 14.58
N ARG A 47 -21.01 -18.34 13.49
CA ARG A 47 -21.19 -18.83 12.12
C ARG A 47 -19.86 -19.09 11.46
N THR A 48 -19.73 -20.24 10.83
CA THR A 48 -18.57 -20.59 10.01
C THR A 48 -18.97 -20.61 8.54
N VAL A 49 -18.28 -19.82 7.72
CA VAL A 49 -18.44 -19.86 6.26
C VAL A 49 -17.24 -20.63 5.67
N PRO A 50 -17.47 -21.80 5.03
CA PRO A 50 -16.41 -22.53 4.36
C PRO A 50 -15.71 -21.65 3.33
N GLY A 51 -14.39 -21.62 3.36
CA GLY A 51 -13.61 -20.82 2.41
C GLY A 51 -13.49 -19.32 2.73
N PHE A 52 -14.03 -18.83 3.86
CA PHE A 52 -13.83 -17.43 4.27
C PHE A 52 -12.33 -17.05 4.36
N GLY A 53 -11.49 -18.01 4.74
CA GLY A 53 -10.02 -17.84 4.78
C GLY A 53 -9.41 -17.40 3.45
N TYR A 54 -10.01 -17.76 2.30
CA TYR A 54 -9.50 -17.37 0.98
C TYR A 54 -9.54 -15.86 0.74
N LEU A 55 -10.44 -15.12 1.41
CA LEU A 55 -10.47 -13.66 1.33
C LEU A 55 -9.15 -13.06 1.84
N TYR A 56 -8.60 -13.55 2.95
CA TYR A 56 -7.31 -13.09 3.46
C TYR A 56 -6.18 -13.36 2.47
N VAL A 57 -6.19 -14.53 1.83
CA VAL A 57 -5.18 -14.90 0.82
C VAL A 57 -5.28 -13.98 -0.39
N VAL A 58 -6.47 -13.74 -0.92
CA VAL A 58 -6.71 -12.84 -2.06
C VAL A 58 -6.21 -11.44 -1.76
N TRP A 59 -6.61 -10.85 -0.61
CA TRP A 59 -6.18 -9.51 -0.24
C TRP A 59 -4.68 -9.41 0.00
N SER A 60 -4.07 -10.45 0.59
CA SER A 60 -2.62 -10.52 0.77
C SER A 60 -1.89 -10.55 -0.57
N VAL A 61 -2.37 -11.33 -1.54
CA VAL A 61 -1.78 -11.39 -2.90
C VAL A 61 -1.92 -10.04 -3.59
N VAL A 62 -3.09 -9.41 -3.55
CA VAL A 62 -3.30 -8.08 -4.16
C VAL A 62 -2.39 -7.04 -3.51
N PHE A 63 -2.23 -7.07 -2.18
CA PHE A 63 -1.32 -6.17 -1.46
C PHE A 63 0.13 -6.36 -1.90
N VAL A 64 0.61 -7.60 -1.96
CA VAL A 64 1.98 -7.93 -2.39
C VAL A 64 2.22 -7.49 -3.84
N LEU A 65 1.26 -7.74 -4.75
CA LEU A 65 1.38 -7.30 -6.14
C LEU A 65 1.35 -5.77 -6.28
N GLY A 66 0.50 -5.09 -5.51
CA GLY A 66 0.46 -3.63 -5.45
C GLY A 66 1.77 -3.05 -4.90
N ALA A 67 2.34 -3.67 -3.87
CA ALA A 67 3.62 -3.30 -3.29
C ALA A 67 4.80 -3.56 -4.24
N ALA A 68 4.83 -4.70 -4.92
CA ALA A 68 5.84 -5.00 -5.93
C ALA A 68 5.84 -3.95 -7.05
N ARG A 69 4.66 -3.60 -7.58
CA ARG A 69 4.53 -2.52 -8.57
C ARG A 69 5.00 -1.17 -8.05
N ASN A 70 4.69 -0.85 -6.79
CA ASN A 70 5.09 0.40 -6.15
C ASN A 70 6.61 0.52 -5.98
N VAL A 71 7.29 -0.60 -5.66
CA VAL A 71 8.76 -0.64 -5.53
C VAL A 71 9.44 -0.63 -6.90
N LEU A 72 8.86 -1.30 -7.91
CA LEU A 72 9.39 -1.27 -9.27
C LEU A 72 9.22 0.11 -9.95
N HIS A 73 8.16 0.85 -9.64
CA HIS A 73 8.05 2.27 -10.02
C HIS A 73 8.89 3.15 -9.08
N THR A 74 10.21 2.97 -9.14
CA THR A 74 11.11 4.04 -8.71
C THR A 74 11.00 5.15 -9.76
N PRO A 75 10.70 6.41 -9.39
CA PRO A 75 10.71 7.49 -10.36
C PRO A 75 12.15 7.65 -10.87
N ASP A 76 12.31 7.65 -12.19
CA ASP A 76 13.57 8.05 -12.84
C ASP A 76 13.99 9.42 -12.28
N PRO A 77 15.22 9.59 -11.78
CA PRO A 77 15.73 10.90 -11.44
C PRO A 77 16.18 11.58 -12.74
N ASP A 78 15.22 12.08 -13.52
CA ASP A 78 15.34 13.19 -14.46
C ASP A 78 14.23 13.07 -15.50
N ASP A 79 13.23 13.95 -15.41
CA ASP A 79 12.55 14.47 -16.60
C ASP A 79 11.97 15.84 -16.24
N HIS A 80 12.89 16.79 -16.06
CA HIS A 80 12.62 18.17 -16.41
C HIS A 80 12.51 18.27 -17.93
N HIS A 81 11.34 17.98 -18.50
CA HIS A 81 11.06 18.37 -19.88
C HIS A 81 9.65 18.96 -20.04
N HIS A 82 9.65 20.30 -20.01
CA HIS A 82 8.67 21.29 -20.49
C HIS A 82 7.44 21.65 -19.63
#